data_AF-A0A6J6FUV0-F1
#
_entry.id   AF-A0A6J6FUV0-F1
#
_cell.length_a   1.000
_cell.length_b   1.000
_cell.length_c   1.000
_cell.angle_alpha   90.00
_cell.angle_beta   90.00
_cell.angle_gamma   90.00
#
_symmetry.space_group_name_H-M   'P 1'
#
loop_
_entity.id
_entity.type
_entity.pdbx_description
1 polymer ?
#
loop_
_entity_poly.entity_id
_entity_poly.type
_entity_poly.pdbx_seq_one_letter_code
_entity_poly.pdbx_strand_id
1 'polypeptide(L)'
;MSAVLPQSRDLGLGALMKHHQFAWARERDIPFITWTFDPLVQKNAAFNISKLGVEVVAYYPDFYGSMNDLVNAGDASDRVMAKWNVSATMPPAPRVFSELPPHAISIPIPEDIVEMRAKSADEAKNERLRVRTQFLDALENGYKVVSFSKTDGYIFAKETT
;
A
#
# COMPACT_ATOMS: atom_id res chain seq x y z
N MET A 1 7.55 8.65 -2.00
CA MET A 1 7.80 7.63 -3.04
C MET A 1 9.30 7.39 -3.17
N SER A 2 9.74 6.20 -3.55
CA SER A 2 11.14 5.91 -3.93
C SER A 2 11.12 5.16 -5.25
N ALA A 3 11.96 5.56 -6.20
CA ALA A 3 12.05 4.93 -7.52
C ALA A 3 13.51 4.62 -7.82
N VAL A 4 13.73 3.51 -8.52
CA VAL A 4 15.05 3.10 -9.03
C VAL A 4 14.93 2.82 -10.52
N LEU A 5 16.04 2.98 -11.24
CA LEU A 5 16.13 2.67 -12.66
C LEU A 5 15.74 1.20 -12.90
N PRO A 6 15.17 0.86 -14.07
CA PRO A 6 14.76 -0.52 -14.38
C PRO A 6 15.84 -1.57 -14.13
N GLN A 7 17.09 -1.25 -14.46
CA GLN A 7 18.26 -2.13 -14.30
C GLN A 7 18.68 -2.34 -12.84
N SER A 8 18.16 -1.52 -11.91
CA SER A 8 18.50 -1.55 -10.49
C SER A 8 17.32 -2.00 -9.62
N ARG A 9 16.23 -2.47 -10.23
CA ARG A 9 15.08 -3.06 -9.53
C ARG A 9 15.49 -4.39 -8.91
N ASP A 10 14.77 -4.77 -7.85
CA ASP A 10 14.94 -6.05 -7.13
C ASP A 10 16.31 -6.27 -6.46
N LEU A 11 17.22 -5.28 -6.49
CA LEU A 11 18.49 -5.28 -5.78
C LEU A 11 18.39 -4.78 -4.31
N GLY A 12 17.17 -4.63 -3.77
CA GLY A 12 16.94 -4.14 -2.41
C GLY A 12 17.21 -2.64 -2.19
N LEU A 13 17.62 -1.90 -3.22
CA LEU A 13 17.97 -0.47 -3.12
C LEU A 13 16.83 0.41 -2.60
N GLY A 14 15.58 0.12 -3.00
CA GLY A 14 14.42 0.86 -2.50
C GLY A 14 14.25 0.72 -0.99
N ALA A 15 14.50 -0.46 -0.43
CA ALA A 15 14.46 -0.69 1.01
C ALA A 15 15.61 0.05 1.71
N LEU A 16 16.83 -0.01 1.16
CA LEU A 16 17.98 0.73 1.71
C LEU A 16 17.74 2.24 1.75
N MET A 17 17.21 2.83 0.68
CA MET A 17 16.85 4.25 0.65
C MET A 17 15.81 4.59 1.72
N LYS A 18 14.80 3.73 1.89
CA LYS A 18 13.76 3.91 2.91
C LYS A 18 14.30 3.78 4.33
N HIS A 19 15.16 2.80 4.60
CA HIS A 19 15.82 2.67 5.91
C HIS A 19 16.75 3.84 6.20
N HIS A 20 17.43 4.40 5.20
CA HIS A 20 18.18 5.63 5.37
C HIS A 20 17.27 6.82 5.75
N GLN A 21 16.12 6.98 5.06
CA GLN A 21 15.12 8.00 5.44
C GLN A 21 14.60 7.80 6.87
N PHE A 22 14.37 6.55 7.28
CA PHE A 22 13.98 6.19 8.64
C PHE A 22 15.02 6.62 9.67
N ALA A 23 16.30 6.26 9.45
CA ALA A 23 17.40 6.62 10.35
C ALA A 23 17.55 8.15 10.46
N TRP A 24 17.53 8.84 9.32
CA TRP A 24 17.62 10.30 9.27
C TRP A 24 16.51 11.00 10.07
N ALA A 25 15.27 10.50 9.95
CA ALA A 25 14.12 11.05 10.68
C ALA A 25 14.23 10.79 12.18
N ARG A 26 14.66 9.58 12.55
CA ARG A 26 14.88 9.18 13.94
C ARG A 26 15.96 10.01 14.62
N GLU A 27 17.08 10.28 13.95
CA GLU A 27 18.15 11.15 14.47
C GLU A 27 17.70 12.59 14.78
N ARG A 28 16.52 12.99 14.30
CA ARG A 28 15.96 14.33 14.41
C ARG A 28 14.66 14.37 15.22
N ASP A 29 14.37 13.31 15.97
CA ASP A 29 13.17 13.19 16.79
C ASP A 29 11.85 13.42 16.03
N ILE A 30 11.86 13.19 14.71
CA ILE A 30 10.64 13.19 13.91
C ILE A 30 9.86 11.93 14.30
N PRO A 31 8.57 11.99 14.64
CA PRO A 31 7.86 10.84 15.18
C PRO A 31 7.47 9.81 14.11
N PHE A 32 7.25 10.25 12.88
CA PHE A 32 6.85 9.38 11.78
C PHE A 32 7.14 9.99 10.40
N ILE A 33 7.13 9.13 9.38
CA ILE A 33 7.20 9.52 7.97
C ILE A 33 5.90 9.05 7.29
N THR A 34 5.28 9.91 6.48
CA THR A 34 4.09 9.54 5.69
C THR A 34 4.32 9.67 4.19
N TRP A 35 3.67 8.81 3.41
CA TRP A 35 3.61 8.94 1.95
C TRP A 35 2.43 8.16 1.39
N THR A 36 2.02 8.50 0.17
CA THR A 36 0.99 7.77 -0.56
C THR A 36 1.56 6.74 -1.54
N PHE A 37 0.78 5.71 -1.85
CA PHE A 37 1.03 4.78 -2.96
C PHE A 37 -0.28 4.32 -3.61
N ASP A 38 -0.20 3.84 -4.86
CA ASP A 38 -1.38 3.29 -5.57
C ASP A 38 -1.79 1.94 -4.95
N PRO A 39 -3.03 1.80 -4.44
CA PRO A 39 -3.48 0.57 -3.79
C PRO A 39 -3.51 -0.65 -4.71
N LEU A 40 -3.64 -0.47 -6.03
CA LEU A 40 -3.78 -1.60 -6.96
C LEU A 40 -2.42 -2.12 -7.46
N VAL A 41 -1.31 -1.42 -7.18
CA VAL A 41 0.03 -1.90 -7.55
C VAL A 41 0.53 -2.86 -6.48
N GLN A 42 0.46 -4.17 -6.71
CA GLN A 42 0.88 -5.19 -5.73
C GLN A 42 2.29 -4.98 -5.18
N LYS A 43 3.24 -4.58 -6.05
CA LYS A 43 4.63 -4.32 -5.63
C LYS A 43 4.71 -3.19 -4.61
N ASN A 44 3.85 -2.17 -4.71
CA ASN A 44 3.78 -1.12 -3.71
C ASN A 44 3.20 -1.65 -2.40
N ALA A 45 2.10 -2.41 -2.45
CA ALA A 45 1.47 -2.96 -1.26
C ALA A 45 2.42 -3.90 -0.50
N ALA A 46 3.04 -4.87 -1.20
CA ALA A 46 4.00 -5.80 -0.63
C ALA A 46 5.25 -5.09 -0.08
N PHE A 47 5.77 -4.08 -0.78
CA PHE A 47 6.93 -3.32 -0.28
C PHE A 47 6.60 -2.51 0.97
N ASN A 48 5.50 -1.76 0.97
CA ASN A 48 5.17 -0.89 2.08
C ASN A 48 4.71 -1.70 3.32
N ILE A 49 3.82 -2.66 3.14
CA ILE A 49 3.22 -3.41 4.25
C ILE A 49 4.11 -4.60 4.62
N SER A 50 4.35 -5.51 3.67
CA SER A 50 5.02 -6.79 3.95
C SER A 50 6.54 -6.70 4.07
N LYS A 51 7.17 -5.61 3.61
CA LYS A 51 8.64 -5.43 3.71
C LYS A 51 9.05 -4.35 4.71
N LEU A 52 8.39 -3.19 4.70
CA LEU A 52 8.73 -2.07 5.61
C LEU A 52 7.92 -2.08 6.92
N GLY A 53 6.78 -2.77 6.97
CA GLY A 53 5.92 -2.81 8.15
C GLY A 53 5.23 -1.48 8.44
N VAL A 54 4.89 -0.70 7.40
CA VAL A 54 4.18 0.57 7.60
C VAL A 54 2.72 0.33 7.96
N GLU A 55 2.16 1.27 8.71
CA GLU A 55 0.72 1.33 8.99
C GLU A 55 0.00 1.97 7.80
N VAL A 56 -1.13 1.39 7.39
CA VAL A 56 -2.07 2.07 6.49
C VAL A 56 -3.06 2.86 7.34
N VAL A 57 -3.02 4.19 7.21
CA VAL A 57 -3.80 5.09 8.07
C VAL A 57 -4.97 5.77 7.38
N ALA A 58 -5.01 5.77 6.04
CA ALA A 58 -6.11 6.34 5.27
C ALA A 58 -6.14 5.81 3.84
N TYR A 59 -7.32 5.90 3.23
CA TYR A 59 -7.52 5.73 1.80
C TYR A 59 -8.12 7.03 1.23
N TYR A 60 -7.54 7.55 0.16
CA TYR A 60 -7.97 8.76 -0.50
C TYR A 60 -8.40 8.46 -1.95
N PRO A 61 -9.70 8.57 -2.25
CA PRO A 61 -10.20 8.53 -3.61
C PRO A 61 -9.65 9.71 -4.43
N ASP A 62 -9.18 9.42 -5.63
CA ASP A 62 -8.73 10.40 -6.63
C ASP A 62 -7.85 11.53 -6.07
N PHE A 63 -6.84 11.15 -5.29
CA PHE A 63 -6.03 12.05 -4.47
C PHE A 63 -5.29 13.16 -5.24
N TYR A 64 -4.86 12.89 -6.48
CA TYR A 64 -4.18 13.84 -7.35
C TYR A 64 -5.11 14.48 -8.40
N GLY A 65 -6.37 14.05 -8.49
CA GLY A 65 -7.29 14.45 -9.56
C GLY A 65 -6.83 13.96 -10.94
N SER A 66 -7.19 14.72 -11.98
CA SER A 66 -6.84 14.41 -13.38
C SER A 66 -5.32 14.35 -13.59
N MET A 67 -4.81 13.16 -13.87
CA MET A 67 -3.41 12.94 -14.25
C MET A 67 -3.32 12.71 -15.76
N ASN A 68 -2.45 13.47 -16.43
CA ASN A 68 -2.23 13.38 -17.88
C ASN A 68 -0.97 12.57 -18.24
N ASP A 69 -0.39 11.83 -17.29
CA ASP A 69 0.81 11.03 -17.54
C ASP A 69 0.48 9.72 -18.27
N LEU A 70 1.45 9.18 -19.03
CA LEU A 70 1.28 7.97 -19.84
C LEU A 70 0.93 6.71 -19.02
N VAL A 71 1.09 6.74 -17.69
CA VAL A 71 0.93 5.57 -16.81
C VAL A 71 -0.46 5.55 -16.17
N ASN A 72 -1.06 6.72 -15.96
CA ASN A 72 -2.30 6.90 -15.21
C ASN A 72 -3.36 7.70 -15.97
N ALA A 73 -3.10 8.15 -17.19
CA ALA A 73 -4.08 8.87 -18.01
C ALA A 73 -5.41 8.09 -18.09
N GLY A 74 -6.50 8.73 -17.64
CA GLY A 74 -7.85 8.17 -17.66
C GLY A 74 -8.22 7.28 -16.46
N ASP A 75 -7.30 7.01 -15.53
CA ASP A 75 -7.57 6.26 -14.29
C ASP A 75 -7.60 7.19 -13.07
N ALA A 76 -8.48 6.90 -12.11
CA ALA A 76 -8.58 7.70 -10.89
C ALA A 76 -7.34 7.51 -10.02
N SER A 77 -6.91 8.60 -9.39
CA SER A 77 -5.65 8.65 -8.66
C SER A 77 -5.75 8.16 -7.21
N ASP A 78 -6.37 7.01 -6.97
CA ASP A 78 -6.58 6.53 -5.59
C ASP A 78 -5.25 6.26 -4.88
N ARG A 79 -5.19 6.64 -3.60
CA ARG A 79 -3.99 6.54 -2.80
C ARG A 79 -4.26 6.01 -1.41
N VAL A 80 -3.45 5.04 -1.00
CA VAL A 80 -3.34 4.64 0.39
C VAL A 80 -2.24 5.46 1.06
N MET A 81 -2.52 5.98 2.25
CA MET A 81 -1.53 6.67 3.09
C MET A 81 -0.81 5.68 3.98
N ALA A 82 0.48 5.51 3.71
CA ALA A 82 1.41 4.83 4.59
C ALA A 82 1.89 5.78 5.68
N LYS A 83 1.97 5.29 6.91
CA LYS A 83 2.62 5.93 8.05
C LYS A 83 3.67 4.98 8.60
N TRP A 84 4.92 5.43 8.63
CA TRP A 84 6.02 4.69 9.24
C TRP A 84 6.40 5.35 10.54
N ASN A 85 6.05 4.72 11.66
CA ASN A 85 6.42 5.20 12.98
C ASN A 85 7.92 4.98 13.21
N VAL A 86 8.66 6.07 13.40
CA VAL A 86 10.13 6.02 13.55
C VAL A 86 10.59 6.20 14.99
N SER A 87 9.67 6.54 15.91
CA SER A 87 9.96 6.60 17.35
C SER A 87 10.01 5.21 17.99
N ALA A 88 9.49 4.18 17.31
CA ALA A 88 9.66 2.80 17.73
C ALA A 88 11.15 2.38 17.65
N THR A 89 11.61 1.59 18.61
CA THR A 89 13.00 1.07 18.64
C THR A 89 13.37 0.34 17.35
N MET A 90 12.40 -0.34 16.72
CA MET A 90 12.44 -0.90 15.38
C MET A 90 11.03 -0.88 14.75
N PRO A 91 10.90 -0.83 13.42
CA PRO A 91 9.64 -1.15 12.75
C PRO A 91 9.17 -2.54 13.20
N PRO A 92 7.87 -2.75 13.50
CA PRO A 92 7.38 -4.08 13.78
C PRO A 92 7.68 -5.00 12.59
N ALA A 93 8.06 -6.25 12.89
CA ALA A 93 8.21 -7.25 11.85
C ALA A 93 6.88 -7.36 11.07
N PRO A 94 6.93 -7.47 9.73
CA PRO A 94 5.72 -7.69 8.93
C PRO A 94 4.96 -8.91 9.43
N ARG A 95 3.64 -8.77 9.62
CA ARG A 95 2.79 -9.92 9.98
C ARG A 95 2.59 -10.78 8.74
N VAL A 96 2.96 -12.05 8.83
CA VAL A 96 2.67 -13.06 7.81
C VAL A 96 1.68 -14.05 8.41
N PHE A 97 0.60 -14.27 7.68
CA PHE A 97 -0.45 -15.20 8.08
C PHE A 97 -0.41 -16.41 7.15
N SER A 98 -0.26 -17.61 7.71
CA SER A 98 -0.43 -18.86 6.95
C SER A 98 -1.90 -19.13 6.63
N GLU A 99 -2.79 -18.64 7.50
CA GLU A 99 -4.24 -18.65 7.36
C GLU A 99 -4.80 -17.32 7.85
N LEU A 100 -5.90 -16.84 7.25
CA LEU A 100 -6.51 -15.58 7.65
C LEU A 100 -6.94 -15.62 9.13
N PRO A 101 -6.65 -14.57 9.92
CA PRO A 101 -7.13 -14.49 11.29
C PRO A 101 -8.66 -14.61 11.37
N PRO A 102 -9.22 -15.12 12.48
CA PRO A 102 -10.66 -15.13 12.68
C PRO A 102 -11.26 -13.74 12.49
N HIS A 103 -12.37 -13.67 11.77
CA HIS A 103 -13.08 -12.42 11.43
C HIS A 103 -12.28 -11.43 10.59
N ALA A 104 -11.10 -11.78 10.10
CA ALA A 104 -10.40 -10.98 9.10
C ALA A 104 -11.15 -11.01 7.77
N ILE A 105 -11.03 -9.92 7.02
CA ILE A 105 -11.53 -9.82 5.65
C ILE A 105 -10.35 -9.62 4.70
N SER A 106 -10.44 -10.19 3.51
CA SER A 106 -9.45 -10.02 2.45
C SER A 106 -10.03 -9.15 1.33
N ILE A 107 -9.22 -8.22 0.84
CA ILE A 107 -9.53 -7.41 -0.34
C ILE A 107 -8.46 -7.75 -1.39
N PRO A 108 -8.75 -8.68 -2.32
CA PRO A 108 -7.82 -9.01 -3.40
C PRO A 108 -7.66 -7.80 -4.33
N ILE A 109 -6.53 -7.74 -5.02
CA ILE A 109 -6.24 -6.76 -6.07
C ILE A 109 -5.65 -7.48 -7.29
N PRO A 110 -5.68 -6.88 -8.49
CA PRO A 110 -5.11 -7.50 -9.69
C PRO A 110 -3.66 -7.92 -9.52
N GLU A 111 -3.23 -8.97 -10.21
CA GLU A 111 -1.82 -9.36 -10.27
C GLU A 111 -0.95 -8.24 -10.85
N ASP A 112 -1.40 -7.67 -11.97
CA ASP A 112 -0.76 -6.54 -12.61
C ASP A 112 -1.81 -5.54 -13.13
N ILE A 113 -2.00 -4.45 -12.40
CA ILE A 113 -2.90 -3.36 -12.80
C ILE A 113 -2.43 -2.64 -14.07
N VAL A 114 -1.13 -2.62 -14.36
CA VAL A 114 -0.59 -1.99 -15.58
C VAL A 114 -0.98 -2.83 -16.79
N GLU A 115 -0.82 -4.16 -16.70
CA GLU A 115 -1.26 -5.07 -17.76
C GLU A 115 -2.79 -5.01 -17.93
N MET A 116 -3.55 -4.99 -16.84
CA MET A 116 -5.02 -4.88 -16.89
C MET A 116 -5.46 -3.59 -17.60
N ARG A 117 -4.86 -2.43 -17.27
CA ARG A 117 -5.15 -1.15 -17.95
C ARG A 117 -4.85 -1.22 -19.44
N ALA A 118 -3.75 -1.87 -19.83
CA ALA A 118 -3.38 -2.02 -21.23
C ALA A 118 -4.36 -2.89 -22.02
N LYS A 119 -4.99 -3.88 -21.37
CA LYS A 119 -6.02 -4.75 -21.97
C LYS A 119 -7.38 -4.08 -22.02
N SER A 120 -7.81 -3.45 -20.92
CA SER A 120 -9.12 -2.82 -20.79
C SER A 120 -9.12 -1.74 -19.72
N ALA A 121 -9.24 -0.48 -20.16
CA ALA A 121 -9.35 0.67 -19.26
C ALA A 121 -10.61 0.60 -18.39
N ASP A 122 -11.71 0.07 -18.93
CA ASP A 122 -12.98 -0.07 -18.20
C ASP A 122 -12.89 -1.13 -17.11
N GLU A 123 -12.23 -2.27 -17.38
CA GLU A 123 -11.99 -3.29 -16.35
C GLU A 123 -11.10 -2.74 -15.23
N ALA A 124 -10.00 -2.06 -15.57
CA ALA A 124 -9.12 -1.44 -14.58
C ALA A 124 -9.85 -0.40 -13.72
N LYS A 125 -10.71 0.42 -14.34
CA LYS A 125 -11.55 1.40 -13.65
C LYS A 125 -12.57 0.72 -12.72
N ASN A 126 -13.28 -0.30 -13.19
CA ASN A 126 -14.24 -1.04 -12.39
C ASN A 126 -13.57 -1.70 -11.18
N GLU A 127 -12.38 -2.25 -11.38
CA GLU A 127 -11.62 -2.87 -10.32
C GLU A 127 -11.12 -1.84 -9.29
N ARG A 128 -10.68 -0.66 -9.74
CA ARG A 128 -10.36 0.45 -8.84
C ARG A 128 -11.56 0.86 -8.00
N LEU A 129 -12.74 1.00 -8.61
CA LEU A 129 -13.97 1.35 -7.89
C LEU A 129 -14.39 0.26 -6.90
N ARG A 130 -14.22 -1.02 -7.25
CA ARG A 130 -14.46 -2.16 -6.36
C ARG A 130 -13.54 -2.10 -5.15
N VAL A 131 -12.22 -1.99 -5.36
CA VAL A 131 -11.23 -1.90 -4.28
C VAL A 131 -11.50 -0.67 -3.42
N ARG A 132 -11.74 0.51 -4.01
CA ARG A 132 -12.09 1.74 -3.29
C ARG A 132 -13.28 1.52 -2.35
N THR A 133 -14.37 0.97 -2.88
CA THR A 133 -15.60 0.74 -2.11
C THR A 133 -15.33 -0.18 -0.92
N GLN A 134 -14.70 -1.33 -1.16
CA GLN A 134 -14.41 -2.30 -0.09
C GLN A 134 -13.43 -1.76 0.95
N PHE A 135 -12.42 -1.00 0.52
CA PHE A 135 -11.41 -0.44 1.42
C PHE A 135 -12.02 0.63 2.33
N LEU A 136 -12.83 1.53 1.77
CA LEU A 136 -13.51 2.57 2.55
C LEU A 136 -14.52 1.96 3.53
N ASP A 137 -15.33 1.00 3.07
CA ASP A 137 -16.28 0.27 3.94
C ASP A 137 -15.57 -0.45 5.09
N ALA A 138 -14.46 -1.14 4.81
CA ALA A 138 -13.66 -1.78 5.85
C ALA A 138 -13.16 -0.78 6.91
N LEU A 139 -12.58 0.34 6.47
CA LEU A 139 -12.08 1.38 7.37
C LEU A 139 -13.20 2.01 8.20
N GLU A 140 -14.35 2.30 7.58
CA GLU A 140 -15.52 2.86 8.26
C GLU A 140 -16.09 1.90 9.33
N ASN A 141 -16.04 0.60 9.07
CA ASN A 141 -16.45 -0.44 9.99
C ASN A 141 -15.39 -0.81 11.06
N GLY A 142 -14.31 -0.02 11.16
CA GLY A 142 -13.28 -0.16 12.18
C GLY A 142 -12.25 -1.25 11.92
N TYR A 143 -12.18 -1.79 10.70
CA TYR A 143 -11.10 -2.68 10.30
C TYR A 143 -9.83 -1.88 9.99
N LYS A 144 -8.68 -2.49 10.27
CA LYS A 144 -7.35 -1.97 9.91
C LYS A 144 -6.63 -2.96 9.02
N VAL A 145 -5.82 -2.47 8.09
CA VAL A 145 -4.91 -3.33 7.32
C VAL A 145 -3.86 -3.88 8.28
N VAL A 146 -3.78 -5.19 8.40
CA VAL A 146 -2.84 -5.90 9.28
C VAL A 146 -1.77 -6.66 8.52
N SER A 147 -2.00 -6.98 7.24
CA SER A 147 -1.03 -7.64 6.37
C SER A 147 -1.40 -7.46 4.89
N PHE A 148 -0.50 -7.90 4.02
CA PHE A 148 -0.72 -8.03 2.59
C PHE A 148 -0.06 -9.32 2.08
N SER A 149 -0.78 -10.09 1.27
CA SER A 149 -0.28 -11.24 0.53
C SER A 149 -0.62 -11.10 -0.96
N LYS A 150 0.16 -11.75 -1.85
CA LYS A 150 -0.15 -11.74 -3.29
C LYS A 150 -1.43 -12.51 -3.62
N THR A 151 -1.76 -13.49 -2.79
CA THR A 151 -2.91 -14.38 -3.00
C THR A 151 -4.21 -13.75 -2.50
N ASP A 152 -4.19 -13.16 -1.31
CA ASP A 152 -5.39 -12.63 -0.64
C ASP A 152 -5.52 -11.11 -0.78
N GLY A 153 -4.48 -10.43 -1.25
CA GLY A 153 -4.40 -8.98 -1.30
C GLY A 153 -4.24 -8.37 0.09
N TYR A 154 -5.01 -7.31 0.37
CA TYR A 154 -4.98 -6.65 1.68
C TYR A 154 -5.78 -7.46 2.70
N ILE A 155 -5.16 -7.74 3.84
CA ILE A 155 -5.80 -8.43 4.96
C ILE A 155 -6.15 -7.39 6.01
N PHE A 156 -7.42 -7.35 6.36
CA PHE A 156 -8.00 -6.42 7.32
C PHE A 156 -8.49 -7.17 8.55
N ALA A 157 -8.22 -6.64 9.74
CA ALA A 157 -8.76 -7.16 10.99
C ALA A 157 -9.13 -6.00 11.93
N LYS A 158 -10.06 -6.27 12.86
CA LYS A 158 -10.32 -5.36 13.96
C LYS A 158 -9.23 -5.55 15.02
N GLU A 159 -8.80 -4.48 15.66
CA GLU A 159 -7.97 -4.61 16.86
C GLU A 159 -8.82 -5.26 17.96
N THR A 160 -8.40 -6.44 18.42
CA THR A 160 -8.96 -7.05 19.62
C THR A 160 -8.62 -6.13 20.78
N THR A 161 -9.63 -5.54 21.41
CA THR A 161 -9.50 -4.69 22.60
C THR A 161 -8.98 -5.52 23.78
#